data_AF-A0A520HGN9-F1
#
_entry.id   AF-A0A520HGN9-F1
#
_cell.length_a   1.000
_cell.length_b   1.000
_cell.length_c   1.000
_cell.angle_alpha   90.00
_cell.angle_beta   90.00
_cell.angle_gamma   90.00
#
_symmetry.space_group_name_H-M   'P 1'
#
loop_
_entity.id
_entity.type
_entity.pdbx_description
1 polymer ?
#
loop_
_entity_poly.entity_id
_entity_poly.type
_entity_poly.pdbx_seq_one_letter_code
_entity_poly.pdbx_strand_id
1 'polypeptide(L)'
;MAYGIVAYRDAEWIAAARVSIVERAGRLDAMLVRHGLQARGECALFRLIEDDAAAALFERLAQAGILTRSFDHSTRWLRMGVPGDDDAFARLDEALDDG
;
A
#
# COMPACT_ATOMS: atom_id res chain seq x y z
N MET A 1 29.69 -13.09 -0.05
CA MET A 1 28.67 -13.02 1.03
C MET A 1 27.40 -13.70 0.52
N ALA A 2 26.85 -14.64 1.28
CA ALA A 2 25.62 -15.35 0.91
C ALA A 2 24.41 -14.75 1.64
N TYR A 3 23.98 -13.55 1.21
CA TYR A 3 22.91 -12.79 1.88
C TYR A 3 21.59 -13.57 2.03
N GLY A 4 21.27 -14.45 1.08
CA GLY A 4 20.09 -15.31 1.16
C GLY A 4 20.13 -16.27 2.35
N ILE A 5 21.29 -16.89 2.64
CA ILE A 5 21.42 -17.82 3.77
C ILE A 5 21.23 -17.07 5.10
N VAL A 6 21.77 -15.85 5.21
CA VAL A 6 21.59 -15.01 6.39
C VAL A 6 20.13 -14.62 6.56
N ALA A 7 19.48 -14.13 5.50
CA ALA A 7 18.07 -13.74 5.53
C ALA A 7 17.14 -14.92 5.88
N TYR A 8 17.39 -16.12 5.34
CA TYR A 8 16.58 -17.31 5.65
C TYR A 8 16.78 -17.85 7.08
N ARG A 9 17.91 -17.55 7.72
CA ARG A 9 18.20 -17.99 9.10
C ARG A 9 17.72 -17.01 10.15
N ASP A 10 17.43 -15.77 9.77
CA ASP A 10 16.97 -14.72 10.69
C ASP A 10 15.47 -14.85 10.98
N ALA A 11 15.13 -15.86 11.80
CA ALA A 11 13.76 -16.19 12.15
C ALA A 11 13.08 -15.06 12.95
N GLU A 12 13.82 -14.34 13.79
CA GLU A 12 13.31 -13.22 14.58
C GLU A 12 12.91 -12.06 13.68
N TRP A 13 13.78 -11.67 12.74
CA TRP A 13 13.46 -10.65 11.74
C TRP A 13 12.26 -11.05 10.88
N ILE A 14 12.19 -12.30 10.41
CA ILE A 14 11.04 -12.80 9.63
C ILE A 14 9.74 -12.70 10.43
N ALA A 15 9.76 -13.11 11.70
CA ALA A 15 8.58 -13.06 12.56
C ALA A 15 8.11 -11.61 12.80
N ALA A 16 9.05 -10.72 13.14
CA ALA A 16 8.76 -9.29 13.33
C ALA A 16 8.23 -8.63 12.05
N ALA A 17 8.83 -8.95 10.89
CA ALA A 17 8.39 -8.42 9.60
C ALA A 17 6.95 -8.85 9.27
N ARG A 18 6.58 -10.10 9.53
CA ARG A 18 5.21 -10.59 9.31
C ARG A 18 4.17 -9.84 10.13
N VAL A 19 4.45 -9.62 11.42
CA VAL A 19 3.57 -8.85 12.32
C VAL A 19 3.45 -7.40 11.81
N SER A 20 4.58 -6.74 11.57
CA SER A 20 4.61 -5.35 11.08
C SER A 20 3.87 -5.16 9.76
N ILE A 21 3.98 -6.10 8.82
CA ILE A 21 3.28 -6.05 7.53
C ILE A 21 1.76 -6.09 7.75
N VAL A 22 1.26 -6.97 8.62
CA VAL A 22 -0.18 -7.06 8.90
C VAL A 22 -0.71 -5.79 9.57
N GLU A 23 0.01 -5.27 10.57
CA GLU A 23 -0.37 -4.05 11.28
C GLU A 23 -0.42 -2.83 10.36
N ARG A 24 0.63 -2.62 9.55
CA ARG A 24 0.67 -1.51 8.59
C ARG A 24 -0.40 -1.65 7.52
N ALA A 25 -0.67 -2.86 7.07
CA ALA A 25 -1.72 -3.08 6.09
C ALA A 25 -3.12 -2.81 6.66
N GLY A 26 -3.37 -3.15 7.94
CA GLY A 26 -4.60 -2.77 8.64
C GLY A 26 -4.73 -1.26 8.87
N ARG A 27 -3.62 -0.57 9.16
CA ARG A 27 -3.60 0.90 9.20
C ARG A 27 -3.94 1.52 7.83
N LEU A 28 -3.39 0.96 6.75
CA LEU A 28 -3.73 1.40 5.40
C LEU A 28 -5.22 1.17 5.10
N ASP A 29 -5.79 0.03 5.49
CA ASP A 29 -7.23 -0.21 5.31
C ASP A 29 -8.08 0.84 6.02
N ALA A 30 -7.75 1.14 7.28
CA ALA A 30 -8.46 2.17 8.04
C ALA A 30 -8.35 3.56 7.38
N MET A 31 -7.16 3.91 6.86
CA MET A 31 -6.94 5.15 6.13
C MET A 31 -7.80 5.20 4.85
N LEU A 32 -7.75 4.17 4.02
CA LEU A 32 -8.52 4.10 2.78
C LEU A 32 -10.03 4.26 3.03
N VAL A 33 -10.56 3.60 4.08
CA VAL A 33 -11.97 3.71 4.46
C VAL A 33 -12.36 5.15 4.82
N ARG A 34 -11.49 5.92 5.49
CA ARG A 34 -11.76 7.35 5.79
C ARG A 34 -11.88 8.18 4.52
N HIS A 35 -11.16 7.79 3.47
CA HIS A 35 -11.19 8.43 2.14
C HIS A 35 -12.27 7.86 1.21
N GLY A 36 -13.19 7.04 1.73
CA GLY A 36 -14.26 6.41 0.94
C GLY A 36 -13.78 5.29 0.00
N LEU A 37 -12.52 4.87 0.11
CA LEU A 37 -11.92 3.80 -0.69
C LEU A 37 -11.99 2.48 0.07
N GLN A 38 -12.18 1.38 -0.65
CA GLN A 38 -12.18 0.05 -0.04
C GLN A 38 -11.15 -0.86 -0.69
N ALA A 39 -10.32 -1.48 0.16
CA ALA A 39 -9.39 -2.51 -0.28
C ALA A 39 -10.12 -3.83 -0.59
N ARG A 40 -9.61 -4.56 -1.59
CA ARG A 40 -10.04 -5.88 -2.05
C ARG A 40 -8.95 -6.91 -1.77
N GLY A 41 -9.38 -8.07 -1.27
CA GLY A 41 -8.51 -9.22 -0.96
C GLY A 41 -7.78 -9.10 0.38
N GLU A 42 -7.01 -10.14 0.72
CA GLU A 42 -6.39 -10.30 2.06
C GLU A 42 -4.86 -10.17 2.05
N CYS A 43 -4.25 -9.77 0.94
CA CYS A 43 -2.78 -9.74 0.82
C CYS A 43 -2.19 -8.60 1.66
N ALA A 44 -1.48 -8.90 2.74
CA ALA A 44 -0.90 -7.86 3.61
C ALA A 44 0.28 -7.06 2.98
N LEU A 45 0.85 -7.50 1.87
CA LEU A 45 1.97 -6.80 1.22
C LEU A 45 1.55 -5.59 0.37
N PHE A 46 0.27 -5.53 -0.02
CA PHE A 46 -0.29 -4.44 -0.84
C PHE A 46 -1.81 -4.44 -0.73
N ARG A 47 -2.46 -3.32 -1.02
CA ARG A 47 -3.91 -3.25 -1.18
C ARG A 47 -4.30 -3.07 -2.63
N LEU A 48 -5.26 -3.87 -3.09
CA LEU A 48 -5.94 -3.62 -4.36
C LEU A 48 -7.16 -2.78 -4.06
N ILE A 49 -7.35 -1.67 -4.75
CA ILE A 49 -8.53 -0.83 -4.67
C ILE A 49 -9.27 -0.99 -6.00
N GLU A 50 -10.60 -1.04 -5.93
CA GLU A 50 -11.48 -1.09 -7.08
C GLU A 50 -12.44 0.10 -7.00
N ASP A 51 -12.24 1.10 -7.85
CA ASP A 51 -12.99 2.36 -7.83
C ASP A 51 -13.13 2.92 -9.26
N ASP A 52 -14.24 3.58 -9.56
CA ASP A 52 -14.45 4.21 -10.88
C ASP A 52 -13.47 5.38 -11.11
N ALA A 53 -12.99 6.02 -10.05
CA ALA A 53 -12.00 7.09 -10.08
C ALA A 53 -10.54 6.60 -9.99
N ALA A 54 -10.27 5.29 -10.08
CA ALA A 54 -8.92 4.73 -9.89
C ALA A 54 -7.85 5.35 -10.81
N ALA A 55 -8.20 5.72 -12.05
CA ALA A 55 -7.28 6.41 -12.97
C ALA A 55 -6.93 7.83 -12.49
N ALA A 56 -7.93 8.62 -12.07
CA ALA A 56 -7.71 9.96 -11.52
C ALA A 56 -6.91 9.88 -10.20
N LEU A 57 -7.20 8.88 -9.37
CA LEU A 57 -6.46 8.61 -8.15
C LEU A 57 -4.99 8.29 -8.44
N PHE A 58 -4.71 7.46 -9.46
CA PHE A 58 -3.34 7.16 -9.88
C PHE A 58 -2.60 8.45 -10.29
N GLU A 59 -3.21 9.28 -11.12
CA GLU A 59 -2.60 10.53 -11.59
C GLU A 59 -2.30 11.49 -10.43
N ARG A 60 -3.26 11.69 -9.52
CA ARG A 60 -3.08 12.51 -8.32
C ARG A 60 -1.93 12.02 -7.46
N LEU A 61 -1.91 10.72 -7.14
CA LEU A 61 -0.83 10.11 -6.35
C LEU A 61 0.52 10.25 -7.06
N ALA A 62 0.58 10.04 -8.38
CA ALA A 62 1.80 10.20 -9.16
C ALA A 62 2.32 11.65 -9.14
N GLN A 63 1.45 12.65 -9.21
CA GLN A 63 1.81 14.07 -9.08
C GLN A 63 2.38 14.39 -7.69
N ALA A 64 1.87 13.74 -6.64
CA ALA A 64 2.42 13.79 -5.27
C ALA A 64 3.68 12.91 -5.07
N GLY A 65 4.25 12.34 -6.14
CA GLY A 65 5.43 11.48 -6.08
C GLY A 65 5.17 10.11 -5.43
N ILE A 66 3.91 9.68 -5.32
CA ILE A 66 3.49 8.38 -4.79
C ILE A 66 3.14 7.47 -5.96
N LEU A 67 4.07 6.58 -6.32
CA LEU A 67 3.85 5.64 -7.42
C LEU A 67 3.03 4.43 -6.95
N THR A 68 1.84 4.27 -7.53
CA THR A 68 1.01 3.07 -7.40
C THR A 68 1.04 2.27 -8.72
N ARG A 69 0.34 1.14 -8.78
CA ARG A 69 0.29 0.31 -10.00
C ARG A 69 -1.14 0.20 -10.52
N SER A 70 -1.42 0.83 -11.65
CA SER A 70 -2.64 0.62 -12.43
C SER A 70 -2.57 -0.70 -13.23
N PHE A 71 -3.71 -1.10 -13.81
CA PHE A 71 -3.82 -2.29 -14.64
C PHE A 71 -4.34 -1.91 -16.04
N ASP A 72 -3.69 -2.45 -17.07
CA ASP A 72 -4.03 -2.23 -18.48
C ASP A 72 -5.40 -2.82 -18.88
N HIS A 73 -5.77 -3.95 -18.27
CA HIS A 73 -7.01 -4.65 -18.51
C HIS A 73 -8.18 -4.24 -17.58
N SER A 74 -7.93 -3.35 -16.61
CA SER A 74 -8.99 -2.80 -15.75
C SER A 74 -8.62 -1.40 -15.28
N THR A 75 -9.28 -0.39 -15.86
CA THR A 75 -9.07 1.03 -15.51
C THR A 75 -9.60 1.38 -14.11
N ARG A 76 -10.41 0.50 -13.52
CA ARG A 76 -10.97 0.66 -12.17
C ARG A 76 -10.06 0.12 -11.06
N TRP A 77 -8.97 -0.56 -11.42
CA TRP A 77 -8.12 -1.22 -10.46
C TRP A 77 -6.85 -0.45 -10.20
N LEU A 78 -6.51 -0.31 -8.92
CA LEU A 78 -5.28 0.32 -8.48
C LEU A 78 -4.65 -0.48 -7.35
N ARG A 79 -3.41 -0.94 -7.54
CA ARG A 79 -2.64 -1.61 -6.49
C ARG A 79 -1.73 -0.61 -5.78
N MET A 80 -1.97 -0.44 -4.49
CA MET A 80 -1.21 0.42 -3.59
C MET A 80 -0.28 -0.42 -2.71
N GLY A 81 1.00 -0.03 -2.62
CA GLY A 81 1.92 -0.62 -1.65
C GLY A 81 1.59 -0.17 -0.23
N VAL A 82 1.99 -0.96 0.77
CA VAL A 82 1.84 -0.56 2.18
C VAL A 82 2.97 0.42 2.54
N PRO A 83 2.67 1.63 3.05
CA PRO A 83 3.68 2.57 3.49
C PRO A 83 4.65 1.98 4.53
N GLY A 84 5.91 2.40 4.49
CA GLY A 84 6.98 1.85 5.32
C GLY A 84 7.00 2.42 6.74
N ASP A 85 6.64 3.69 6.89
CA ASP A 85 6.79 4.50 8.10
C ASP A 85 5.68 5.55 8.20
N ASP A 86 5.67 6.29 9.33
CA ASP A 86 4.66 7.31 9.62
C ASP A 86 4.67 8.46 8.62
N ASP A 87 5.84 8.88 8.14
CA ASP A 87 5.98 9.97 7.17
C ASP A 87 5.37 9.58 5.82
N ALA A 88 5.59 8.34 5.37
CA ALA A 88 4.97 7.81 4.17
C ALA A 88 3.45 7.66 4.31
N PHE A 89 2.95 7.34 5.51
CA PHE A 89 1.50 7.35 5.78
C PHE A 89 0.93 8.77 5.74
N ALA A 90 1.57 9.74 6.39
CA ALA A 90 1.12 11.13 6.39
C ALA A 90 1.08 11.72 4.96
N ARG A 91 2.13 11.46 4.16
CA ARG A 91 2.18 11.90 2.77
C ARG A 91 1.08 11.28 1.91
N LEU A 92 0.76 10.02 2.15
CA LEU A 92 -0.35 9.35 1.46
C LEU A 92 -1.70 9.94 1.87
N ASP A 93 -1.91 10.20 3.17
CA ASP A 93 -3.16 10.78 3.69
C ASP A 93 -3.43 12.14 3.04
N GLU A 94 -2.43 13.02 3.01
CA GLU A 94 -2.50 14.34 2.38
C GLU A 94 -2.82 14.25 0.89
N ALA A 95 -2.15 13.35 0.16
CA ALA A 95 -2.41 13.16 -1.26
C ALA A 95 -3.79 12.54 -1.57
N LEU A 96 -4.44 11.93 -0.57
CA LEU A 96 -5.81 11.41 -0.70
C LEU A 96 -6.87 12.49 -0.37
N ASP A 97 -6.57 13.40 0.54
CA ASP A 97 -7.43 14.53 0.97
C ASP A 97 -7.59 15.63 -0.10
N ASP A 98 -6.60 15.84 -0.98
CA ASP A 98 -6.64 16.85 -2.06
C ASP A 98 -7.60 16.45 -3.21
N GLY A 99 -8.88 16.22 -2.92
CA GLY A 99 -9.93 15.78 -3.86
C GLY A 99 -11.21 16.62 -3.81
#